data_AF-A0A6S7ILA4-F1
#
_entry.id   AF-A0A6S7ILA4-F1
#
_cell.length_a   1.000
_cell.length_b   1.000
_cell.length_c   1.000
_cell.angle_alpha   90.00
_cell.angle_beta   90.00
_cell.angle_gamma   90.00
#
_symmetry.space_group_name_H-M   'P 1'
#
loop_
_entity.id
_entity.type
_entity.pdbx_description
1 polymer ?
#
loop_
_entity_poly.entity_id
_entity_poly.type
_entity_poly.pdbx_seq_one_letter_code
_entity_poly.pdbx_strand_id
1 'polypeptide(L)'
;LIRAETRAYVKYLAENEKISTREIIEKTGISRASVYRIKAAKKSLTNTTNKGNHAGGRPRKLDSRDERKLIRTLKLLRKEEGQFSSKRLMERAGIQESQVSN
;
A
#
# COMPACT_ATOMS: atom_id res chain seq x y z
N LEU A 1 7.73 8.15 -10.40
CA LEU A 1 8.88 7.86 -9.51
C LEU A 1 10.04 8.76 -9.93
N ILE A 2 10.75 9.44 -9.02
CA ILE A 2 11.93 10.25 -9.39
C ILE A 2 13.06 9.29 -9.77
N ARG A 3 13.77 9.56 -10.88
CA ARG A 3 14.88 8.73 -11.33
C ARG A 3 16.10 8.86 -10.40
N ALA A 4 16.97 7.85 -10.42
CA ALA A 4 18.11 7.82 -9.51
C ALA A 4 19.12 8.93 -9.80
N GLU A 5 19.31 9.24 -11.09
CA GLU A 5 20.20 10.30 -11.60
C GLU A 5 19.75 11.66 -11.07
N THR A 6 18.46 11.94 -11.10
CA THR A 6 17.92 13.21 -10.60
C THR A 6 18.07 13.34 -9.09
N ARG A 7 17.95 12.24 -8.33
CA ARG A 7 18.24 12.25 -6.89
C ARG A 7 19.72 12.54 -6.60
N ALA A 8 20.62 11.93 -7.36
CA ALA A 8 22.05 12.15 -7.23
C ALA A 8 22.42 13.61 -7.55
N TYR A 9 21.81 14.18 -8.61
CA TYR A 9 22.03 15.56 -8.99
C TYR A 9 21.52 16.56 -7.94
N VAL A 10 20.30 16.37 -7.40
CA VAL A 10 19.79 17.19 -6.28
C VAL A 10 20.72 17.13 -5.07
N LYS A 11 21.26 15.94 -4.77
CA LYS A 11 22.17 15.73 -3.65
C LYS A 11 23.50 16.47 -3.88
N TYR A 12 24.07 16.38 -5.07
CA TYR A 12 25.26 17.14 -5.46
C TYR A 12 25.05 18.65 -5.29
N LEU A 13 23.95 19.18 -5.84
CA LEU A 13 23.61 20.60 -5.75
C LEU A 13 23.39 21.07 -4.31
N ALA A 14 22.87 20.22 -3.43
CA ALA A 14 22.61 20.60 -2.03
C ALA A 14 23.86 20.56 -1.12
N GLU A 15 24.91 19.84 -1.52
CA GLU A 15 26.11 19.61 -0.71
C GLU A 15 27.31 20.45 -1.17
N ASN A 16 27.50 20.56 -2.49
CA ASN A 16 28.69 21.15 -3.07
C ASN A 16 28.47 22.59 -3.53
N GLU A 17 27.25 22.93 -3.94
CA GLU A 17 26.88 24.29 -4.32
C GLU A 17 26.02 24.88 -3.18
N LYS A 18 26.36 26.07 -2.67
CA LYS A 18 25.56 26.75 -1.62
C LYS A 18 24.28 27.38 -2.18
N ILE A 19 23.57 26.68 -3.06
CA ILE A 19 22.36 27.15 -3.75
C ILE A 19 21.11 26.91 -2.92
N SER A 20 20.14 27.79 -3.16
CA SER A 20 18.86 27.75 -2.49
C SER A 20 18.02 26.56 -2.95
N THR A 21 17.07 26.16 -2.11
CA THR A 21 16.13 25.08 -2.46
C THR A 21 15.25 25.48 -3.66
N ARG A 22 15.03 26.79 -3.88
CA ARG A 22 14.27 27.32 -5.00
C ARG A 22 15.01 27.09 -6.32
N GLU A 23 16.30 27.42 -6.38
CA GLU A 23 17.12 27.20 -7.57
C GLU A 23 17.26 25.71 -7.90
N ILE A 24 17.33 24.85 -6.88
CA ILE A 24 17.33 23.39 -7.11
C ILE A 24 16.02 22.94 -7.77
N ILE A 25 14.87 23.49 -7.38
CA ILE A 25 13.57 23.19 -8.00
C ILE A 25 13.56 23.64 -9.46
N GLU A 26 14.01 24.87 -9.72
CA GLU A 26 14.08 25.43 -11.08
C GLU A 26 15.03 24.62 -11.98
N LYS A 27 16.20 24.21 -11.47
CA LYS A 27 17.18 23.39 -12.22
C LYS A 27 16.73 21.95 -12.46
N THR A 28 15.92 21.37 -11.57
CA THR A 28 15.60 19.92 -11.61
C THR A 28 14.16 19.60 -12.01
N GLY A 29 13.26 20.59 -11.98
CA GLY A 29 11.83 20.40 -12.24
C GLY A 29 11.11 19.55 -11.20
N ILE A 30 11.75 19.26 -10.06
CA ILE A 30 11.19 18.40 -9.01
C ILE A 30 10.37 19.23 -8.01
N SER A 31 9.28 18.66 -7.51
CA SER A 31 8.48 19.29 -6.46
C SER A 31 9.30 19.60 -5.20
N ARG A 32 9.03 20.76 -4.60
CA ARG A 32 9.67 21.21 -3.34
C ARG A 32 9.72 20.11 -2.28
N ALA A 33 8.59 19.44 -2.03
CA ALA A 33 8.50 18.35 -1.06
C ALA A 33 9.48 17.20 -1.33
N SER A 34 9.70 16.86 -2.60
CA SER A 34 10.63 15.81 -2.98
C SER A 34 12.09 16.23 -2.79
N VAL A 35 12.43 17.48 -3.09
CA VAL A 35 13.76 18.03 -2.78
C VAL A 35 14.04 17.95 -1.27
N TYR A 36 13.08 18.32 -0.43
CA TYR A 36 13.23 18.18 1.04
C TYR A 36 13.42 16.72 1.46
N ARG A 37 12.64 15.77 0.92
CA ARG A 37 12.81 14.34 1.22
C ARG A 37 14.19 13.82 0.81
N ILE A 38 14.70 14.23 -0.36
CA ILE A 38 16.03 13.84 -0.83
C ILE A 38 17.12 14.41 0.09
N LYS A 39 17.00 15.68 0.51
CA LYS A 39 17.92 16.30 1.46
C LYS A 39 17.88 15.62 2.85
N ALA A 40 16.69 15.23 3.32
CA ALA A 40 16.50 14.57 4.61
C ALA A 40 17.02 13.12 4.65
N ALA A 41 17.07 12.44 3.50
CA ALA A 41 17.49 11.04 3.40
C ALA A 41 18.91 10.77 3.93
N LYS A 42 19.79 11.78 4.01
CA LYS A 42 21.13 11.65 4.63
C LYS A 42 21.11 11.14 6.07
N LYS A 43 20.09 11.48 6.86
CA LYS A 43 20.03 11.14 8.28
C LYS A 43 19.55 9.71 8.56
N SER A 44 18.99 9.00 7.57
CA SER A 44 18.40 7.68 7.79
C SER A 44 19.23 6.51 7.26
N LEU A 45 20.45 6.76 6.74
CA LEU A 45 21.30 5.71 6.15
C LEU A 45 21.96 4.77 7.19
N THR A 46 21.85 5.02 8.49
CA THR A 46 22.33 4.10 9.52
C THR A 46 21.38 2.94 9.82
N ASN A 47 20.16 2.93 9.29
CA ASN A 47 19.22 1.81 9.43
C ASN A 47 18.95 1.17 8.07
N THR A 48 20.00 0.57 7.51
CA THR A 48 19.88 -0.31 6.35
C THR A 48 19.13 -1.59 6.73
N THR A 49 17.82 -1.57 6.51
CA THR A 49 17.13 -2.75 5.95
C THR A 49 16.36 -2.28 4.74
N ASN A 50 16.94 -2.53 3.56
CA ASN A 50 16.30 -2.39 2.25
C ASN A 50 15.15 -3.39 2.11
N LYS A 51 14.09 -3.19 2.89
CA LYS A 51 12.76 -3.66 2.54
C LYS A 51 11.96 -2.38 2.46
N GLY A 52 11.64 -1.95 1.24
CA GLY A 52 10.45 -1.15 1.08
C GLY A 52 9.36 -1.94 1.79
N ASN A 53 8.92 -1.45 2.95
CA ASN A 53 7.79 -2.01 3.63
C ASN A 53 6.65 -1.79 2.64
N HIS A 54 6.40 -2.78 1.78
CA HIS A 54 5.06 -3.02 1.29
C HIS A 54 4.29 -3.22 2.58
N ALA A 55 3.76 -2.10 3.12
CA ALA A 55 2.86 -2.12 4.23
C ALA A 55 1.80 -3.10 3.75
N GLY A 56 1.81 -4.31 4.33
CA GLY A 56 0.86 -5.33 3.97
C GLY A 56 -0.49 -4.64 4.00
N GLY A 57 -1.23 -4.71 2.90
CA GLY A 57 -2.53 -4.07 2.81
C GLY A 57 -3.39 -4.48 4.00
N ARG A 58 -4.51 -3.79 4.20
CA ARG A 58 -5.42 -4.11 5.31
C ARG A 58 -5.62 -5.63 5.41
N PRO A 59 -5.43 -6.24 6.59
CA PRO A 59 -5.64 -7.67 6.76
C PRO A 59 -7.01 -8.09 6.24
N ARG A 60 -7.08 -9.29 5.64
CA ARG A 60 -8.35 -9.86 5.20
C ARG A 60 -9.28 -10.00 6.40
N LYS A 61 -10.56 -9.63 6.21
CA LYS A 61 -11.58 -9.77 7.26
C LYS A 61 -11.94 -11.22 7.56
N LEU A 62 -11.85 -12.08 6.54
CA LEU A 62 -12.12 -13.51 6.63
C LEU A 62 -10.83 -14.30 6.53
N ASP A 63 -10.73 -15.37 7.32
CA ASP A 63 -9.63 -16.30 7.26
C ASP A 63 -9.84 -17.36 6.16
N SER A 64 -8.84 -18.23 5.97
CA SER A 64 -8.91 -19.33 4.99
C SER A 64 -9.98 -20.38 5.31
N ARG A 65 -10.43 -20.47 6.58
CA ARG A 65 -11.46 -21.41 7.00
C ARG A 65 -12.83 -20.89 6.59
N ASP A 66 -13.10 -19.62 6.79
CA ASP A 66 -14.35 -18.97 6.41
C ASP A 66 -14.50 -18.89 4.88
N GLU A 67 -13.41 -18.64 4.16
CA GLU A 67 -13.38 -18.76 2.70
C GLU A 67 -13.79 -20.17 2.23
N ARG A 68 -13.25 -21.22 2.88
CA ARG A 68 -13.63 -22.61 2.57
C ARG A 68 -15.09 -22.92 2.89
N LYS A 69 -15.65 -22.37 3.98
CA LYS A 69 -17.08 -22.51 4.31
C LYS A 69 -17.93 -21.86 3.22
N LEU A 70 -17.63 -20.63 2.84
CA LEU A 70 -18.34 -19.91 1.77
C LEU A 70 -18.36 -20.70 0.47
N ILE A 71 -17.20 -21.22 0.03
CA ILE A 71 -17.09 -21.99 -1.21
C ILE A 71 -17.94 -23.27 -1.15
N ARG A 72 -17.92 -23.99 -0.03
CA ARG A 72 -18.73 -25.21 0.15
C ARG A 72 -20.22 -24.88 0.14
N THR A 73 -20.63 -23.88 0.91
CA THR A 73 -22.03 -23.46 1.00
C THR A 73 -22.57 -22.92 -0.32
N LEU A 74 -21.76 -22.18 -1.07
CA LEU A 74 -22.10 -21.69 -2.41
C LEU A 74 -22.47 -22.83 -3.36
N LYS A 75 -21.69 -23.92 -3.34
CA LYS A 75 -21.95 -25.10 -4.18
C LYS A 75 -23.24 -25.82 -3.77
N LEU A 76 -23.57 -25.85 -2.48
CA LEU A 76 -24.80 -26.47 -1.98
C LEU A 76 -26.02 -25.61 -2.35
N LEU A 77 -26.01 -24.32 -2.05
CA LEU A 77 -27.13 -23.41 -2.33
C LEU A 77 -27.43 -23.30 -3.83
N ARG A 78 -26.42 -23.36 -4.69
CA ARG A 78 -26.64 -23.44 -6.15
C ARG A 78 -27.41 -24.68 -6.59
N LYS A 79 -27.27 -25.80 -5.87
CA LYS A 79 -28.01 -27.03 -6.15
C LYS A 79 -29.40 -27.02 -5.52
N GLU A 80 -29.54 -26.45 -4.34
CA GLU A 80 -30.79 -26.45 -3.55
C GLU A 80 -31.77 -25.36 -4.01
N GLU A 81 -31.32 -24.11 -4.09
CA GLU A 81 -32.17 -22.93 -4.30
C GLU A 81 -31.98 -22.32 -5.70
N GLY A 82 -30.81 -22.56 -6.32
CA GLY A 82 -30.40 -21.94 -7.58
C GLY A 82 -30.05 -20.46 -7.40
N GLN A 83 -31.04 -19.63 -7.09
CA GLN A 83 -30.90 -18.21 -6.78
C GLN A 83 -30.97 -17.97 -5.26
N PHE A 84 -29.97 -17.27 -4.71
CA PHE A 84 -29.90 -16.96 -3.28
C PHE A 84 -29.14 -15.64 -3.07
N SER A 85 -29.41 -14.97 -1.94
CA SER A 85 -28.74 -13.71 -1.59
C SER A 85 -27.39 -13.94 -0.90
N SER A 86 -26.52 -12.93 -0.91
CA SER A 86 -25.27 -12.96 -0.15
C SER A 86 -25.49 -13.12 1.35
N LYS A 87 -26.58 -12.53 1.88
CA LYS A 87 -26.98 -12.69 3.29
C LYS A 87 -27.32 -14.15 3.59
N ARG A 88 -28.10 -14.80 2.73
CA ARG A 88 -28.46 -16.22 2.84
C ARG A 88 -27.22 -17.13 2.80
N LEU A 89 -26.27 -16.83 1.92
CA LEU A 89 -24.99 -17.54 1.85
C LEU A 89 -24.18 -17.38 3.15
N MET A 90 -24.11 -16.17 3.70
CA MET A 90 -23.41 -15.89 4.95
C MET A 90 -24.06 -16.59 6.14
N GLU A 91 -25.38 -16.51 6.27
CA GLU A 91 -26.15 -17.21 7.31
C GLU A 91 -25.86 -18.72 7.28
N ARG A 92 -25.94 -19.33 6.10
CA ARG A 92 -25.68 -20.77 5.89
C ARG A 92 -24.21 -21.14 6.11
N ALA A 93 -23.27 -20.22 5.88
CA ALA A 93 -21.83 -20.39 6.16
C ALA A 93 -21.45 -20.06 7.62
N GLY A 94 -22.38 -19.56 8.44
CA GLY A 94 -22.14 -19.15 9.82
C GLY A 94 -21.26 -17.89 9.93
N ILE A 95 -21.32 -16.99 8.96
CA ILE A 95 -20.57 -15.72 8.94
C ILE A 95 -21.51 -14.58 9.34
N GLN A 96 -21.12 -13.85 10.37
CA GLN A 96 -21.89 -12.72 10.90
C GLN A 96 -21.57 -11.43 10.15
N GLU A 97 -22.53 -10.52 10.08
CA GLU A 97 -22.37 -9.22 9.43
C GLU A 97 -21.25 -8.39 10.07
N SER A 98 -21.09 -8.46 11.39
CA SER A 98 -20.01 -7.81 12.15
C SER A 98 -18.60 -8.28 11.76
N GLN A 99 -18.46 -9.44 11.12
CA GLN A 99 -17.17 -9.93 10.63
C GLN A 99 -16.77 -9.28 9.31
N VAL A 100 -17.72 -8.76 8.53
CA VAL A 100 -17.48 -8.28 7.15
C VAL A 100 -17.89 -6.84 6.92
N SER A 101 -18.77 -6.28 7.73
CA SER A 101 -19.20 -4.88 7.71
C SER A 101 -18.56 -4.11 8.87
N ASN A 102 -18.22 -2.85 8.62
CA ASN A 102 -17.55 -1.95 9.58
C ASN A 102 -18.48 -0.81 9.94
#